data_AF-A0A7C4NJ42-F1
#
_entry.id   AF-A0A7C4NJ42-F1
#
_cell.length_a   1.000
_cell.length_b   1.000
_cell.length_c   1.000
_cell.angle_alpha   90.00
_cell.angle_beta   90.00
_cell.angle_gamma   90.00
#
_symmetry.space_group_name_H-M   'P 1'
#
loop_
_entity.id
_entity.type
_entity.pdbx_description
1 polymer ?
#
loop_
_entity_poly.entity_id
_entity_poly.type
_entity_poly.pdbx_seq_one_letter_code
_entity_poly.pdbx_strand_id
1 'polypeptide(L)'
;LTDVPCPKCGAPMEVRYWEGELYLACSRYPACKSTRDLPREFPFRYRDGRVELAEGLKQAEAAPERLCPTCAVPMQVRHGRYGRYLRCPNCGATAPLPTGVRCPACGEGELVERFGKGGTFYACSRYPECTFRVPGRPLGPCPNCEKGVLYEDPRRHVPRCSNPDCAPS
;
A
#
# COMPACT_ATOMS: atom_id res chain seq x y z
N LEU A 1 11.44 -21.60 2.47
CA LEU A 1 11.07 -21.31 1.07
C LEU A 1 9.59 -20.96 1.00
N THR A 2 9.20 -20.12 0.05
CA THR A 2 7.82 -19.66 -0.10
C THR A 2 7.08 -20.44 -1.17
N ASP A 3 5.76 -20.28 -1.23
CA ASP A 3 4.88 -20.71 -2.32
C ASP A 3 4.91 -19.80 -3.56
N VAL A 4 5.67 -18.71 -3.52
CA VAL A 4 5.79 -17.76 -4.63
C VAL A 4 6.86 -18.23 -5.62
N PRO A 5 6.51 -18.50 -6.89
CA PRO A 5 7.49 -18.84 -7.92
C PRO A 5 8.22 -17.58 -8.44
N CYS A 6 9.49 -17.75 -8.78
CA CYS A 6 10.30 -16.72 -9.41
C CYS A 6 9.76 -16.42 -10.82
N PRO A 7 9.50 -15.14 -11.18
CA PRO A 7 8.95 -14.79 -12.49
C PRO A 7 9.91 -15.07 -13.66
N LYS A 8 11.21 -15.23 -13.40
CA LYS A 8 12.22 -15.52 -14.43
C LYS A 8 12.49 -17.00 -14.66
N CYS A 9 12.46 -17.84 -13.62
CA CYS A 9 12.89 -19.23 -13.72
C CYS A 9 11.97 -20.25 -13.03
N GLY A 10 10.87 -19.82 -12.41
CA GLY A 10 9.90 -20.69 -11.74
C GLY A 10 10.34 -21.28 -10.40
N ALA A 11 11.62 -21.18 -10.03
CA ALA A 11 12.11 -21.67 -8.74
C ALA A 11 11.43 -20.95 -7.56
N PRO A 12 11.21 -21.62 -6.40
CA PRO A 12 10.61 -20.99 -5.23
C PRO A 12 11.45 -19.80 -4.76
N MET A 13 10.78 -18.75 -4.27
CA MET A 13 11.46 -17.60 -3.70
C MET A 13 11.68 -17.76 -2.19
N GLU A 14 12.57 -16.95 -1.64
CA GLU A 14 12.94 -16.88 -0.23
C GLU A 14 12.70 -15.46 0.28
N VAL A 15 12.14 -15.34 1.49
CA VAL A 15 12.08 -14.05 2.18
C VAL A 15 13.47 -13.71 2.70
N ARG A 16 13.97 -12.52 2.37
CA ARG A 16 15.22 -11.95 2.85
C ARG A 16 14.98 -10.59 3.45
N TYR A 17 15.89 -10.16 4.30
CA TYR A 17 15.88 -8.86 4.96
C TYR A 17 17.01 -7.99 4.42
N TRP A 18 16.71 -6.72 4.13
CA TRP A 18 17.70 -5.71 3.76
C TRP A 18 17.27 -4.34 4.30
N GLU A 19 18.11 -3.72 5.14
CA GLU A 19 17.92 -2.35 5.64
C GLU A 19 16.51 -2.03 6.17
N GLY A 20 15.90 -2.96 6.91
CA GLY A 20 14.57 -2.77 7.50
C GLY A 20 13.42 -3.26 6.62
N GLU A 21 13.68 -3.62 5.36
CA GLU A 21 12.69 -4.10 4.41
C GLU A 21 12.81 -5.61 4.18
N LEU A 22 11.67 -6.29 4.08
CA LEU A 22 11.60 -7.66 3.62
C LEU A 22 11.44 -7.68 2.09
N TYR A 23 12.08 -8.64 1.43
CA TYR A 23 11.94 -8.84 -0.01
C TYR A 23 12.03 -10.32 -0.36
N LEU A 24 11.44 -10.70 -1.49
CA LEU A 24 11.57 -12.03 -2.04
C LEU A 24 12.79 -12.10 -2.97
N ALA A 25 13.67 -13.06 -2.74
CA ALA A 25 14.82 -13.39 -3.60
C ALA A 25 14.66 -14.78 -4.20
N CYS A 26 15.14 -15.00 -5.42
CA CYS A 26 15.13 -16.34 -6.01
C CYS A 26 16.07 -17.30 -5.26
N SER A 27 15.58 -18.50 -4.94
CA SER A 27 16.38 -19.54 -4.27
C SER A 27 17.59 -20.03 -5.08
N ARG A 28 17.60 -19.81 -6.40
CA ARG A 28 18.73 -20.13 -7.28
C ARG A 28 19.80 -19.04 -7.34
N TYR A 29 19.83 -18.10 -6.40
CA TYR A 29 20.94 -17.15 -6.31
C TYR A 29 22.27 -17.91 -6.11
N PRO A 30 23.36 -17.58 -6.83
CA PRO A 30 23.57 -16.40 -7.69
C PRO A 30 23.16 -16.58 -9.16
N ALA A 31 22.78 -17.79 -9.59
CA ALA A 31 22.41 -18.09 -10.99
C ALA A 31 21.15 -17.35 -11.45
N CYS A 32 20.21 -17.07 -10.54
CA CYS A 32 19.07 -16.19 -10.81
C CYS A 32 19.01 -15.06 -9.78
N LYS A 33 19.21 -13.82 -10.22
CA LYS A 33 19.23 -12.61 -9.37
C LYS A 33 17.88 -11.88 -9.30
N SER A 34 16.78 -12.57 -9.62
CA SER A 34 15.45 -11.95 -9.57
C SER A 34 15.02 -11.69 -8.13
N THR A 35 14.53 -10.48 -7.87
CA THR A 35 13.93 -10.08 -6.60
C THR A 35 12.51 -9.54 -6.82
N ARG A 36 11.71 -9.49 -5.76
CA ARG A 36 10.41 -8.81 -5.69
C ARG A 36 10.24 -8.17 -4.33
N ASP A 37 9.62 -7.01 -4.28
CA ASP A 37 9.34 -6.32 -3.01
C ASP A 37 8.25 -7.07 -2.23
N LEU A 38 8.42 -7.16 -0.92
CA LEU A 38 7.43 -7.69 -0.01
C LEU A 38 7.03 -6.57 0.96
N PRO A 39 5.76 -6.12 1.00
CA PRO A 39 5.34 -5.10 1.95
C PRO A 39 5.66 -5.50 3.39
N ARG A 40 6.06 -4.53 4.24
CA ARG A 40 6.41 -4.80 5.65
C ARG A 40 5.30 -5.49 6.45
N GLU A 41 4.06 -5.14 6.19
CA GLU A 41 2.87 -5.67 6.87
C GLU A 41 2.10 -6.60 5.94
N PHE A 42 2.71 -7.74 5.63
CA PHE A 42 2.10 -8.71 4.75
C PHE A 42 1.61 -9.93 5.54
N PRO A 43 0.32 -10.31 5.45
CA PRO A 43 -0.16 -11.51 6.11
C PRO A 43 0.49 -12.73 5.46
N PHE A 44 1.28 -13.47 6.24
CA PHE A 44 1.84 -14.76 5.84
C PHE A 44 1.37 -15.85 6.80
N ARG A 45 1.19 -17.07 6.26
CA ARG A 45 0.90 -18.25 7.07
C ARG A 45 2.06 -19.22 7.00
N TYR A 46 2.41 -19.80 8.13
CA TYR A 46 3.36 -20.90 8.16
C TYR A 46 2.59 -22.21 8.20
N ARG A 47 2.83 -23.08 7.23
CA ARG A 47 2.20 -24.39 7.14
C ARG A 47 3.17 -25.41 6.56
N ASP A 48 3.29 -26.57 7.21
CA ASP A 48 4.06 -27.72 6.72
C ASP A 48 5.51 -27.36 6.30
N GLY A 49 6.20 -26.54 7.08
CA GLY A 49 7.58 -26.14 6.77
C GLY A 49 7.73 -25.01 5.74
N ARG A 50 6.61 -24.48 5.21
CA ARG A 50 6.58 -23.50 4.12
C ARG A 50 5.89 -22.21 4.56
N VAL A 51 6.34 -21.09 4.00
CA VAL A 51 5.66 -19.79 4.15
C VAL A 51 4.72 -19.61 2.96
N GLU A 52 3.41 -19.59 3.23
CA GLU A 52 2.35 -19.31 2.27
C GLU A 52 2.19 -17.78 2.14
N LEU A 53 2.53 -17.26 0.97
CA LEU A 53 2.59 -15.84 0.61
C LEU A 53 1.89 -15.55 -0.71
N ALA A 54 1.68 -16.55 -1.58
CA ALA A 54 1.17 -16.34 -2.93
C ALA A 54 -0.25 -15.76 -2.96
N GLU A 55 -1.12 -16.19 -2.04
CA GLU A 55 -2.50 -15.70 -1.96
C GLU A 55 -2.55 -14.24 -1.47
N GLY A 56 -1.83 -13.93 -0.39
CA GLY A 56 -1.68 -12.55 0.09
C GLY A 56 -1.09 -11.64 -0.98
N LEU A 57 -0.23 -12.18 -1.86
CA LEU A 57 0.47 -11.36 -2.87
C LEU A 57 -0.49 -11.05 -4.00
N LYS A 58 -1.28 -12.03 -4.42
CA LYS A 58 -2.38 -11.83 -5.37
C LYS A 58 -3.40 -10.83 -4.84
N GLN A 59 -3.73 -10.84 -3.55
CA GLN A 59 -4.64 -9.87 -2.95
C GLN A 59 -4.02 -8.46 -2.86
N ALA A 60 -2.73 -8.35 -2.53
CA ALA A 60 -2.02 -7.08 -2.50
C ALA A 60 -1.77 -6.48 -3.91
N GLU A 61 -1.62 -7.34 -4.93
CA GLU A 61 -1.45 -6.98 -6.34
C GLU A 61 -2.79 -6.80 -7.07
N ALA A 62 -3.89 -7.37 -6.55
CA ALA A 62 -5.22 -7.13 -7.05
C ALA A 62 -5.46 -5.62 -6.97
N ALA A 63 -5.57 -5.02 -8.15
CA ALA A 63 -5.78 -3.59 -8.23
C ALA A 63 -7.07 -3.25 -7.45
N PRO A 64 -7.11 -2.09 -6.78
CA PRO A 64 -8.30 -1.70 -6.03
C PRO A 64 -9.50 -1.75 -6.95
N GLU A 65 -10.66 -2.07 -6.38
CA GLU A 65 -11.98 -2.17 -7.05
C GLU A 65 -12.42 -0.87 -7.77
N ARG A 66 -11.55 0.14 -7.83
CA ARG A 66 -11.77 1.41 -8.49
C ARG A 66 -11.79 1.22 -10.00
N LEU A 67 -13.00 1.31 -10.55
CA LEU A 67 -13.25 1.40 -11.97
C LEU A 67 -12.79 2.75 -12.53
N CYS A 68 -12.34 2.76 -13.77
CA CYS A 68 -11.99 3.97 -14.47
C CYS A 68 -13.24 4.87 -14.65
N PRO A 69 -13.21 6.16 -14.27
CA PRO A 69 -14.38 7.04 -14.39
C PRO A 69 -14.81 7.28 -15.85
N THR A 70 -13.93 7.05 -16.82
CA THR A 70 -14.20 7.28 -18.25
C THR A 70 -14.77 6.06 -18.95
N CYS A 71 -14.37 4.85 -18.58
CA CYS A 71 -14.72 3.63 -19.33
C CYS A 71 -15.16 2.45 -18.44
N ALA A 72 -15.27 2.64 -17.13
CA ALA A 72 -15.67 1.64 -16.14
C ALA A 72 -14.82 0.35 -16.10
N VAL A 73 -13.64 0.33 -16.72
CA VAL A 73 -12.71 -0.81 -16.65
C VAL A 73 -11.91 -0.77 -15.34
N PRO A 74 -11.69 -1.91 -14.66
CA PRO A 74 -10.80 -1.97 -13.50
C PRO A 74 -9.43 -1.38 -13.81
N MET A 75 -9.01 -0.39 -13.01
CA MET A 75 -7.69 0.21 -13.17
C MET A 75 -6.60 -0.72 -12.64
N GLN A 76 -5.35 -0.55 -13.08
CA GLN A 76 -4.21 -1.35 -12.61
C GLN A 76 -3.23 -0.50 -11.80
N VAL A 77 -2.67 -1.07 -10.75
CA VAL A 77 -1.58 -0.42 -9.99
C VAL A 77 -0.29 -0.46 -10.81
N ARG A 78 0.37 0.69 -10.93
CA ARG A 78 1.67 0.84 -11.56
C ARG A 78 2.59 1.61 -10.62
N HIS A 79 3.90 1.37 -10.77
CA HIS A 79 4.93 2.04 -9.99
C HIS A 79 5.60 3.10 -10.87
N GLY A 80 5.83 4.30 -10.34
CA GLY A 80 6.51 5.38 -11.03
C GLY A 80 7.39 6.20 -10.09
N ARG A 81 8.00 7.26 -10.63
CA ARG A 81 8.91 8.16 -9.87
C ARG A 81 8.27 8.82 -8.63
N TYR A 82 6.93 8.90 -8.60
CA TYR A 82 6.16 9.56 -7.55
C TYR A 82 5.37 8.56 -6.70
N GLY A 83 5.82 7.31 -6.63
CA GLY A 83 5.12 6.24 -5.93
C GLY A 83 4.15 5.48 -6.82
N ARG A 84 3.14 4.86 -6.18
CA ARG A 84 2.18 3.99 -6.87
C ARG A 84 0.99 4.80 -7.35
N TYR A 85 0.47 4.43 -8.50
CA TYR A 85 -0.68 5.08 -9.10
C TYR A 85 -1.55 4.09 -9.85
N LEU A 86 -2.81 4.45 -10.06
CA LEU A 86 -3.72 3.70 -10.90
C LEU A 86 -3.59 4.18 -12.34
N ARG A 87 -3.50 3.23 -13.27
CA ARG A 87 -3.58 3.48 -14.70
C ARG A 87 -4.63 2.59 -15.33
N CYS A 88 -5.56 3.18 -16.07
CA CYS A 88 -6.53 2.42 -16.84
C CYS A 88 -5.83 1.70 -18.00
N PRO A 89 -6.00 0.38 -18.15
CA PRO A 89 -5.39 -0.36 -19.25
C PRO A 89 -6.06 -0.05 -20.61
N ASN A 90 -7.30 0.43 -20.62
CA ASN A 90 -8.06 0.72 -21.83
C ASN A 90 -7.78 2.12 -22.39
N CYS A 91 -8.05 3.19 -21.62
CA CYS A 91 -7.91 4.57 -22.09
C CYS A 91 -6.65 5.29 -21.59
N GLY A 92 -5.84 4.64 -20.75
CA GLY A 92 -4.61 5.24 -20.21
C GLY A 92 -4.80 6.29 -19.12
N ALA A 93 -6.04 6.62 -18.74
CA ALA A 93 -6.35 7.56 -17.66
C ALA A 93 -5.63 7.17 -16.36
N THR A 94 -5.11 8.16 -15.64
CA THR A 94 -4.40 7.95 -14.38
C THR A 94 -5.20 8.48 -13.19
N ALA A 95 -5.06 7.84 -12.05
CA ALA A 95 -5.68 8.26 -10.80
C ALA A 95 -4.75 7.94 -9.61
N PRO A 96 -4.85 8.68 -8.51
CA PRO A 96 -4.09 8.34 -7.30
C PRO A 96 -4.62 7.05 -6.67
N LEU A 97 -3.73 6.34 -5.96
CA LEU A 97 -4.06 5.06 -5.33
C LEU A 97 -4.92 5.30 -4.06
N PRO A 98 -6.16 4.78 -3.99
CA PRO A 98 -6.98 4.85 -2.78
C PRO A 98 -6.43 3.96 -1.66
N THR A 99 -6.70 4.34 -0.41
CA THR A 99 -6.23 3.60 0.78
C THR A 99 -7.29 2.74 1.46
N GLY A 100 -8.56 2.87 1.07
CA GLY A 100 -9.73 2.31 1.76
C GLY A 100 -10.27 3.20 2.88
N VAL A 101 -9.52 4.22 3.32
CA VAL A 101 -9.85 5.01 4.51
C VAL A 101 -10.62 6.27 4.14
N ARG A 102 -11.86 6.40 4.64
CA ARG A 102 -12.70 7.59 4.45
C ARG A 102 -12.07 8.83 5.10
N CYS A 103 -12.28 9.98 4.47
CA CYS A 103 -11.82 11.26 4.99
C CYS A 103 -12.67 11.66 6.21
N PRO A 104 -12.08 11.84 7.40
CA PRO A 104 -12.83 12.19 8.61
C PRO A 104 -13.31 13.65 8.58
N ALA A 105 -12.67 14.50 7.78
CA ALA A 105 -13.00 15.93 7.73
C ALA A 105 -14.25 16.22 6.89
N CYS A 106 -14.46 15.50 5.78
CA CYS A 106 -15.60 15.73 4.89
C CYS A 106 -16.59 14.56 4.82
N GLY A 107 -16.25 13.37 5.32
CA GLY A 107 -17.11 12.18 5.32
C GLY A 107 -17.38 11.53 3.95
N GLU A 108 -17.25 12.30 2.86
CA GLU A 108 -17.52 11.85 1.50
C GLU A 108 -16.28 11.38 0.74
N GLY A 109 -15.15 12.04 0.98
CA GLY A 109 -13.89 11.73 0.31
C GLY A 109 -13.19 10.52 0.90
N GLU A 110 -12.13 10.09 0.22
CA GLU A 110 -11.26 8.99 0.67
C GLU A 110 -9.81 9.48 0.65
N LEU A 111 -8.97 8.95 1.55
CA LEU A 111 -7.55 9.24 1.55
C LEU A 111 -6.86 8.49 0.41
N VAL A 112 -6.09 9.23 -0.38
CA VAL A 112 -5.33 8.71 -1.52
C VAL A 112 -3.84 9.02 -1.36
N GLU A 113 -3.00 8.12 -1.85
CA GLU A 113 -1.54 8.27 -1.89
C GLU A 113 -1.15 9.43 -2.82
N ARG A 114 -0.36 10.38 -2.31
CA ARG A 114 0.20 11.51 -3.06
C ARG A 114 1.67 11.68 -2.73
N PHE A 115 2.40 12.32 -3.63
CA PHE A 115 3.82 12.59 -3.46
C PHE A 115 4.09 14.08 -3.43
N GLY A 116 4.94 14.51 -2.50
CA GLY A 116 5.35 15.90 -2.34
C GLY A 116 6.83 16.02 -2.01
N LYS A 117 7.27 17.25 -1.68
CA LYS A 117 8.69 17.52 -1.33
C LYS A 117 9.20 16.67 -0.16
N GLY A 118 8.32 16.31 0.78
CA GLY A 118 8.65 15.50 1.95
C GLY A 118 8.43 13.99 1.78
N GLY A 119 8.24 13.50 0.55
CA GLY A 119 7.91 12.11 0.26
C GLY A 119 6.41 11.86 0.13
N THR A 120 6.02 10.61 0.34
CA THR A 120 4.63 10.16 0.26
C THR A 120 3.81 10.72 1.42
N PHE A 121 2.62 11.23 1.12
CA PHE A 121 1.62 11.64 2.08
C PHE A 121 0.24 11.24 1.58
N TYR A 122 -0.75 11.28 2.47
CA TYR A 122 -2.10 10.87 2.13
C TYR A 122 -3.05 12.04 2.31
N ALA A 123 -3.86 12.31 1.31
CA ALA A 123 -4.77 13.46 1.31
C ALA A 123 -6.15 13.06 0.78
N CYS A 124 -7.14 13.87 1.11
CA CYS A 124 -8.49 13.67 0.61
C CYS A 124 -8.53 13.71 -0.93
N SER A 125 -9.25 12.75 -1.52
CA SER A 125 -9.49 12.65 -2.96
C SER A 125 -10.20 13.87 -3.55
N ARG A 126 -11.02 14.56 -2.74
CA ARG A 126 -11.75 15.80 -3.06
C ARG A 126 -10.91 17.06 -2.85
N TYR A 127 -9.62 17.02 -3.12
CA TYR A 127 -8.82 18.23 -3.13
C TYR A 127 -9.07 18.97 -4.46
N PRO A 128 -9.30 20.30 -4.49
CA PRO A 128 -9.04 21.28 -3.42
C PRO A 128 -10.16 21.54 -2.42
N GLU A 129 -11.35 20.96 -2.59
CA GLU A 129 -12.53 21.20 -1.75
C GLU A 129 -12.33 20.74 -0.29
N CYS A 130 -11.51 19.72 -0.09
CA CYS A 130 -11.08 19.23 1.22
C CYS A 130 -9.55 19.11 1.26
N THR A 131 -8.94 19.86 2.18
CA THR A 131 -7.48 19.97 2.33
C THR A 131 -6.90 19.01 3.38
N PHE A 132 -7.74 18.12 3.93
CA PHE A 132 -7.32 17.15 4.93
C PHE A 132 -6.21 16.24 4.41
N ARG A 133 -5.18 16.07 5.23
CA ARG A 133 -4.00 15.26 4.91
C ARG A 133 -3.33 14.70 6.15
N VAL A 134 -2.66 13.57 5.99
CA VAL A 134 -1.80 12.93 6.99
C VAL A 134 -0.45 12.57 6.37
N PRO A 135 0.66 12.63 7.14
CA PRO A 135 2.00 12.44 6.59
C PRO A 135 2.37 10.97 6.35
N GLY A 136 1.60 10.01 6.89
CA GLY A 136 1.87 8.59 6.75
C GLY A 136 0.62 7.77 6.49
N ARG A 137 0.81 6.46 6.33
CA ARG A 137 -0.23 5.55 5.84
C ARG A 137 -1.43 5.52 6.81
N PRO A 138 -2.65 5.79 6.34
CA PRO A 138 -3.82 5.72 7.19
C PRO A 138 -4.18 4.26 7.46
N LEU A 139 -4.40 3.94 8.74
CA LEU A 139 -4.80 2.62 9.22
C LEU A 139 -6.31 2.49 9.35
N GLY A 140 -7.02 3.62 9.49
CA GLY A 140 -8.46 3.66 9.65
C GLY A 140 -8.93 4.84 10.52
N PRO A 141 -10.23 4.93 10.82
CA PRO A 141 -10.75 5.87 11.80
C PRO A 141 -10.12 5.60 13.18
N CYS A 142 -9.85 6.65 13.94
CA CYS A 142 -9.27 6.52 15.27
C CYS A 142 -10.29 5.92 16.24
N PRO A 143 -9.99 4.80 16.93
CA PRO A 143 -10.93 4.16 17.85
C PRO A 143 -11.19 4.96 19.13
N ASN A 144 -10.32 5.93 19.47
CA ASN A 144 -10.45 6.70 20.71
C ASN A 144 -11.34 7.94 20.56
N CYS A 145 -11.24 8.65 19.44
CA CYS A 145 -11.98 9.89 19.24
C CYS A 145 -12.99 9.87 18.09
N GLU A 146 -12.93 8.89 17.19
CA GLU A 146 -13.74 8.72 15.96
C GLU A 146 -13.72 9.90 14.97
N LYS A 147 -13.17 11.06 15.36
CA LYS A 147 -13.05 12.30 14.59
C LYS A 147 -11.75 12.39 13.80
N GLY A 148 -10.74 11.63 14.20
CA GLY A 148 -9.43 11.58 13.53
C GLY A 148 -9.23 10.28 12.76
N VAL A 149 -8.22 10.27 11.90
CA VAL A 149 -7.69 9.04 11.30
C VAL A 149 -6.41 8.66 12.04
N LEU A 150 -6.30 7.37 12.37
CA LEU A 150 -5.05 6.79 12.84
C LEU A 150 -4.14 6.55 11.63
N TYR A 151 -2.89 7.01 11.70
CA TYR A 151 -1.90 6.81 10.64
C TYR A 151 -0.54 6.41 11.23
N GLU A 152 0.29 5.73 10.45
CA GLU A 152 1.66 5.40 10.82
C GLU A 152 2.56 6.63 10.72
N ASP A 153 3.11 7.15 11.83
CA ASP A 153 4.01 8.31 11.77
C ASP A 153 5.33 7.91 11.10
N PRO A 154 5.68 8.47 9.92
CA PRO A 154 6.88 8.06 9.18
C PRO A 154 8.18 8.45 9.89
N ARG A 155 8.15 9.33 10.89
CA ARG A 155 9.34 9.75 11.66
C ARG A 155 9.55 8.92 12.92
N ARG A 156 8.47 8.41 13.50
CA ARG A 156 8.49 7.69 14.79
C ARG A 156 8.17 6.20 14.66
N HIS A 157 7.67 5.76 13.50
CA HIS A 157 7.21 4.40 13.22
C HIS A 157 6.19 3.87 14.24
N VAL A 158 5.35 4.76 14.78
CA VAL A 158 4.25 4.42 15.69
C VAL A 158 2.94 5.02 15.20
N PRO A 159 1.79 4.35 15.44
CA PRO A 159 0.49 4.90 15.10
C PRO A 159 0.21 6.21 15.85
N ARG A 160 -0.28 7.22 15.12
CA ARG A 160 -0.66 8.52 15.66
C ARG A 160 -2.02 8.94 15.13
N CYS A 161 -2.82 9.57 15.99
CA CYS A 161 -4.09 10.16 15.57
C CYS A 161 -3.87 11.51 14.88
N SER A 162 -4.62 11.78 13.81
CA SER A 162 -4.62 13.07 13.12
C SER A 162 -5.30 14.19 13.93
N ASN A 163 -6.15 13.84 14.90
CA ASN A 163 -6.79 14.80 15.79
C ASN A 163 -5.81 15.17 16.94
N PRO A 164 -5.34 16.43 17.04
CA PRO A 164 -4.42 16.84 18.10
C PRO A 164 -5.04 16.77 19.49
N ASP A 165 -6.37 16.85 19.60
CA ASP A 165 -7.10 16.78 20.87
C ASP A 165 -7.35 15.33 21.32
N CYS A 166 -6.97 14.35 20.51
CA CYS A 166 -7.07 12.95 20.89
C CYS A 166 -5.94 12.61 21.86
N ALA A 167 -6.30 12.38 23.13
CA ALA A 167 -5.36 11.87 24.12
C ALA A 167 -4.76 10.54 23.61
N PRO A 168 -3.43 10.35 23.69
CA PRO A 168 -2.84 9.04 23.45
C PRO A 168 -3.36 8.08 24.52
N SER A 169 -3.90 6.93 24.10
CA SER A 169 -4.19 5.81 24.99
C SER A 169 -2.91 5.15 25.46
#